data_AF-D5EI68-F1
#
_entry.id   AF-D5EI68-F1
#
_cell.length_a   1.000
_cell.length_b   1.000
_cell.length_c   1.000
_cell.angle_alpha   90.00
_cell.angle_beta   90.00
_cell.angle_gamma   90.00
#
_symmetry.space_group_name_H-M   'P 1'
#
loop_
_entity.id
_entity.type
_entity.pdbx_description
1 polymer ?
#
loop_
_entity_poly.entity_id
_entity_poly.type
_entity_poly.pdbx_seq_one_letter_code
_entity_poly.pdbx_strand_id
1 'polypeptide(L)'
;MKHIQLLILALLLSGCLTTQKYTENGMPKPEYKIGGGVAYIGVAQKSGTFLVVEENTQRIVVTTTVEKGQPMRYTLNEDRISEDPKGFEEDYGIPYSEARFSAYLIP
;
A
#
# COMPACT_ATOMS: atom_id res chain seq x y z
N MET A 1 -43.09 8.38 28.65
CA MET A 1 -42.87 8.05 27.22
C MET A 1 -41.87 8.98 26.49
N LYS A 2 -41.16 9.90 27.16
CA LYS A 2 -40.15 10.78 26.52
C LYS A 2 -38.70 10.25 26.55
N HIS A 3 -38.40 9.25 27.39
CA HIS A 3 -37.04 8.74 27.56
C HIS A 3 -36.61 7.69 26.51
N ILE A 4 -37.58 7.03 25.86
CA ILE A 4 -37.30 6.00 24.84
C ILE A 4 -36.81 6.63 23.51
N GLN A 5 -37.28 7.84 23.18
CA GLN A 5 -36.85 8.54 21.96
C GLN A 5 -35.40 9.03 22.03
N LEU A 6 -34.86 9.33 23.22
CA LEU A 6 -33.46 9.72 23.36
C LEU A 6 -32.48 8.55 23.18
N LEU A 7 -32.90 7.32 23.50
CA LEU A 7 -32.03 6.14 23.44
C LEU A 7 -31.77 5.69 22.00
N ILE A 8 -32.76 5.84 21.12
CA ILE A 8 -32.68 5.43 19.70
C ILE A 8 -31.72 6.35 18.92
N LEU A 9 -31.61 7.64 19.29
CA LEU A 9 -30.72 8.59 18.62
C LEU A 9 -29.23 8.33 18.96
N ALA A 10 -28.93 7.82 20.16
CA ALA A 10 -27.56 7.49 20.57
C ALA A 10 -27.01 6.23 19.88
N LEU A 11 -27.88 5.27 19.54
CA LEU A 11 -27.50 4.03 18.84
C LEU A 11 -27.22 4.22 17.34
N LEU A 12 -27.70 5.31 16.74
CA LEU A 12 -27.44 5.64 15.33
C LEU A 12 -26.08 6.33 15.12
N LEU A 13 -25.44 6.83 16.19
CA LEU A 13 -24.12 7.46 16.13
C LEU A 13 -22.95 6.47 16.36
N SER A 14 -23.23 5.23 16.76
CA SER A 14 -22.27 4.12 16.75
C SER A 14 -22.01 3.55 15.34
N GLY A 15 -22.09 4.42 14.33
CA GLY A 15 -21.63 4.12 12.98
C GLY A 15 -20.19 3.63 13.06
N CYS A 16 -19.97 2.38 12.66
CA CYS A 16 -18.67 1.75 12.63
C CYS A 16 -17.71 2.65 11.85
N LEU A 17 -16.79 3.32 12.57
CA LEU A 17 -15.72 4.10 11.97
C LEU A 17 -14.83 3.10 11.23
N THR A 18 -15.17 2.82 9.98
CA THR A 18 -14.35 1.97 9.13
C THR A 18 -13.11 2.79 8.82
N THR A 19 -12.01 2.49 9.51
CA THR A 19 -10.73 3.14 9.24
C THR A 19 -10.36 2.84 7.78
N GLN A 20 -10.51 3.84 6.92
CA GLN A 20 -10.20 3.72 5.51
C GLN A 20 -8.71 3.42 5.36
N LYS A 21 -8.35 2.30 4.72
CA LYS A 21 -6.95 1.85 4.57
C LYS A 21 -6.21 2.57 3.44
N TYR A 22 -6.97 3.20 2.55
CA TYR A 22 -6.50 3.85 1.34
C TYR A 22 -6.87 5.34 1.36
N THR A 23 -6.13 6.16 0.62
CA THR A 23 -6.49 7.55 0.31
C THR A 23 -7.64 7.60 -0.70
N GLU A 24 -8.16 8.79 -0.98
CA GLU A 24 -9.18 9.00 -2.02
C GLU A 24 -8.71 8.54 -3.42
N ASN A 25 -7.40 8.69 -3.71
CA ASN A 25 -6.79 8.23 -4.96
C ASN A 25 -6.49 6.72 -4.99
N GLY A 26 -6.91 5.95 -3.99
CA GLY A 26 -6.68 4.50 -3.93
C GLY A 26 -5.28 4.08 -3.44
N MET A 27 -4.42 5.03 -3.05
CA MET A 27 -3.08 4.74 -2.51
C MET A 27 -3.14 4.24 -1.06
N PRO A 28 -2.28 3.30 -0.64
CA PRO A 28 -2.14 2.95 0.76
C PRO A 28 -1.83 4.18 1.62
N LYS A 29 -2.48 4.30 2.78
CA LYS A 29 -2.19 5.42 3.67
C LYS A 29 -0.74 5.38 4.19
N PRO A 30 -0.10 6.53 4.43
CA PRO A 30 1.30 6.60 4.89
C PRO A 30 1.57 5.84 6.19
N GLU A 31 0.57 5.70 7.07
CA GLU A 31 0.67 4.93 8.32
C GLU A 31 0.99 3.44 8.13
N TYR A 32 0.74 2.89 6.93
CA TYR A 32 1.05 1.51 6.58
C TYR A 32 2.39 1.34 5.87
N LYS A 33 3.16 2.42 5.66
CA LYS A 33 4.45 2.38 4.96
C LYS A 33 5.50 1.70 5.83
N ILE A 34 6.15 0.68 5.28
CA ILE A 34 7.16 -0.14 5.95
C ILE A 34 8.56 -0.01 5.34
N GLY A 35 8.69 0.67 4.20
CA GLY A 35 9.98 0.88 3.53
C GLY A 35 9.85 1.49 2.15
N GLY A 36 10.93 1.42 1.37
CA GLY A 36 10.97 1.89 -0.01
C GLY A 36 12.35 1.71 -0.64
N GLY A 37 12.49 2.20 -1.87
CA GLY A 37 13.68 2.03 -2.71
C GLY A 37 13.53 0.88 -3.71
N VAL A 38 14.62 0.59 -4.42
CA VAL A 38 14.65 -0.39 -5.52
C VAL A 38 14.55 -1.84 -5.05
N ALA A 39 14.71 -2.08 -3.75
CA ALA A 39 14.54 -3.36 -3.12
C ALA A 39 13.97 -3.20 -1.70
N TYR A 40 13.16 -4.17 -1.28
CA TYR A 40 12.68 -4.31 0.08
C TYR A 40 12.83 -5.77 0.51
N ILE A 41 13.39 -5.99 1.70
CA ILE A 41 13.50 -7.32 2.33
C ILE A 41 13.06 -7.16 3.78
N GLY A 42 12.07 -7.95 4.21
CA GLY A 42 11.56 -7.90 5.57
C GLY A 42 10.74 -9.14 5.94
N VAL A 43 10.22 -9.14 7.16
CA VAL A 43 9.32 -10.18 7.67
C VAL A 43 8.02 -9.53 8.14
N ALA A 44 6.88 -10.09 7.72
CA ALA A 44 5.57 -9.56 8.06
C ALA A 44 5.32 -9.63 9.57
N GLN A 45 5.21 -8.46 10.22
CA GLN A 45 4.96 -8.39 11.66
C GLN A 45 3.50 -8.73 12.03
N LYS A 46 2.60 -8.64 11.05
CA LYS A 46 1.18 -8.96 11.11
C LYS A 46 0.75 -9.58 9.78
N SER A 47 -0.29 -10.39 9.78
CA SER A 47 -0.92 -10.83 8.52
C SER A 47 -1.59 -9.65 7.84
N GLY A 48 -1.61 -9.63 6.51
CA GLY A 48 -2.18 -8.53 5.73
C GLY A 48 -1.81 -8.59 4.26
N THR A 49 -1.97 -7.47 3.57
CA THR A 49 -1.57 -7.28 2.17
C THR A 49 -0.28 -6.48 2.09
N PHE A 50 0.75 -7.11 1.55
CA PHE A 50 1.99 -6.47 1.14
C PHE A 50 1.78 -5.81 -0.23
N LEU A 51 2.04 -4.51 -0.31
CA LEU A 51 1.96 -3.74 -1.53
C LEU A 51 3.29 -3.04 -1.81
N VAL A 52 3.66 -2.95 -3.07
CA VAL A 52 4.70 -2.03 -3.53
C VAL A 52 4.09 -1.08 -4.54
N VAL A 53 4.37 0.20 -4.36
CA VAL A 53 3.80 1.27 -5.16
C VAL A 53 4.90 2.13 -5.74
N GLU A 54 4.80 2.43 -7.04
CA GLU A 54 5.53 3.54 -7.64
C GLU A 54 4.74 4.83 -7.38
N GLU A 55 5.36 5.76 -6.66
CA GLU A 55 4.69 6.93 -6.07
C GLU A 55 4.33 8.01 -7.08
N ASN A 56 5.14 8.23 -8.11
CA ASN A 56 4.90 9.33 -9.05
C ASN A 56 3.71 9.03 -9.96
N THR A 57 3.58 7.77 -10.37
CA THR A 57 2.49 7.26 -11.19
C THR A 57 1.35 6.66 -10.39
N GLN A 58 1.51 6.57 -9.07
CA GLN A 58 0.55 5.96 -8.13
C GLN A 58 0.18 4.52 -8.51
N ARG A 59 1.12 3.81 -9.17
CA ARG A 59 0.88 2.46 -9.69
C ARG A 59 1.28 1.41 -8.68
N ILE A 60 0.34 0.54 -8.31
CA ILE A 60 0.63 -0.66 -7.53
C ILE A 60 1.32 -1.68 -8.44
N VAL A 61 2.55 -2.07 -8.09
CA VAL A 61 3.41 -2.93 -8.91
C VAL A 61 3.60 -4.31 -8.29
N VAL A 62 3.31 -4.45 -6.99
CA VAL A 62 3.22 -5.73 -6.28
C VAL A 62 1.99 -5.72 -5.38
N THR A 63 1.26 -6.83 -5.38
CA THR A 63 0.18 -7.12 -4.43
C THR A 63 0.26 -8.57 -4.02
N THR A 64 0.54 -8.82 -2.74
CA THR A 64 0.64 -10.19 -2.19
C THR A 64 0.03 -10.24 -0.80
N THR A 65 -0.79 -11.24 -0.52
CA THR A 65 -1.24 -11.54 0.85
C THR A 65 -0.14 -12.28 1.58
N VAL A 66 0.16 -11.85 2.81
CA VAL A 66 1.19 -12.43 3.66
C VAL A 66 0.65 -12.72 5.05
N GLU A 67 1.14 -13.79 5.66
CA GLU A 67 0.86 -14.13 7.05
C GLU A 67 1.96 -13.59 7.98
N LYS A 68 1.62 -13.37 9.25
CA LYS A 68 2.61 -13.02 10.27
C LYS A 68 3.78 -14.02 10.26
N GLY A 69 5.00 -13.50 10.20
CA GLY A 69 6.23 -14.28 10.17
C GLY A 69 6.69 -14.69 8.77
N GLN A 70 5.88 -14.48 7.72
CA GLN A 70 6.29 -14.77 6.35
C GLN A 70 7.28 -13.70 5.82
N PRO A 71 8.25 -14.11 4.99
CA PRO A 71 9.16 -13.17 4.34
C PRO A 71 8.41 -12.33 3.29
N MET A 72 8.76 -11.05 3.24
CA MET A 72 8.29 -10.09 2.24
C MET A 72 9.52 -9.62 1.44
N ARG A 73 9.46 -9.76 0.12
CA ARG A 73 10.55 -9.34 -0.76
C ARG A 73 10.04 -8.64 -2.01
N TYR A 74 10.72 -7.56 -2.36
CA TYR A 74 10.64 -6.89 -3.64
C TYR A 74 12.05 -6.52 -4.09
N THR A 75 12.33 -6.62 -5.38
CA THR A 75 13.61 -6.20 -5.96
C THR A 75 13.37 -5.88 -7.42
N LEU A 76 13.72 -4.66 -7.84
CA LEU A 76 13.82 -4.33 -9.26
C LEU A 76 15.02 -5.04 -9.87
N ASN A 77 14.83 -5.56 -11.06
CA ASN A 77 15.92 -6.13 -11.83
C ASN A 77 16.73 -4.99 -12.48
N GLU A 78 17.76 -4.51 -11.79
CA GLU A 78 18.60 -3.40 -12.25
C GLU A 78 19.36 -3.75 -13.54
N ASP A 79 19.77 -5.00 -13.73
CA ASP A 79 20.45 -5.45 -14.95
C ASP A 79 19.54 -5.23 -16.16
N ARG A 80 18.26 -5.66 -16.07
CA ARG A 80 17.26 -5.42 -17.13
C ARG A 80 17.06 -3.92 -17.40
N ILE A 81 17.05 -3.08 -16.36
CA ILE A 81 16.88 -1.63 -16.52
C ILE A 81 18.09 -1.01 -17.23
N SER A 82 19.31 -1.50 -16.93
CA SER A 82 20.53 -1.02 -17.56
C SER A 82 20.62 -1.41 -19.04
N GLU A 83 20.12 -2.60 -19.39
CA GLU A 83 20.07 -3.13 -20.76
C GLU A 83 18.96 -2.48 -21.59
N ASP A 84 17.81 -2.19 -20.98
CA ASP A 84 16.65 -1.60 -21.65
C ASP A 84 15.96 -0.50 -20.81
N PRO A 85 16.57 0.71 -20.73
CA PRO A 85 15.98 1.84 -20.01
C PRO A 85 14.64 2.29 -20.60
N LYS A 86 14.44 2.12 -21.91
CA LYS A 86 13.20 2.52 -22.60
C LYS A 86 12.05 1.57 -22.26
N GLY A 87 12.31 0.27 -22.22
CA GLY A 87 11.31 -0.71 -21.77
C GLY A 87 10.82 -0.44 -20.35
N PHE A 88 11.69 0.03 -19.45
CA PHE A 88 11.25 0.49 -18.14
C PHE A 88 10.30 1.69 -18.24
N GLU A 89 10.65 2.71 -19.02
CA GLU A 89 9.82 3.91 -19.19
C GLU A 89 8.47 3.59 -19.85
N GLU A 90 8.44 2.66 -20.80
CA GLU A 90 7.20 2.16 -21.40
C GLU A 90 6.35 1.38 -20.38
N ASP A 91 6.97 0.52 -19.56
CA ASP A 91 6.29 -0.29 -18.55
C ASP A 91 5.68 0.59 -17.44
N TYR A 92 6.40 1.61 -16.99
CA TYR A 92 6.05 2.44 -15.82
C TYR A 92 5.49 3.81 -16.17
N GLY A 93 5.68 4.32 -17.39
CA GLY A 93 5.26 5.65 -17.82
C GLY A 93 6.13 6.79 -17.32
N ILE A 94 7.30 6.50 -16.76
CA ILE A 94 8.27 7.46 -16.22
C ILE A 94 9.70 6.95 -16.38
N PRO A 95 10.71 7.82 -16.51
CA PRO A 95 12.10 7.39 -16.54
C PRO A 95 12.53 6.81 -15.19
N TYR A 96 13.42 5.81 -15.21
CA TYR A 96 13.93 5.16 -13.99
C TYR A 96 14.54 6.15 -12.99
N SER A 97 15.22 7.19 -13.47
CA SER A 97 15.82 8.24 -12.62
C SER A 97 14.80 9.00 -11.76
N GLU A 98 13.53 8.99 -12.15
CA GLU A 98 12.45 9.64 -11.42
C GLU A 98 11.68 8.67 -10.53
N ALA A 99 11.75 7.37 -10.80
CA ALA A 99 10.93 6.36 -10.14
C ALA A 99 11.17 6.30 -8.63
N ARG A 100 10.07 6.21 -7.86
CA ARG A 100 10.11 6.15 -6.39
C ARG A 100 9.21 5.04 -5.91
N PHE A 101 9.81 4.01 -5.33
CA PHE A 101 9.08 2.86 -4.83
C PHE A 101 8.91 2.91 -3.32
N SER A 102 7.70 2.65 -2.84
CA SER A 102 7.40 2.45 -1.42
C SER A 102 6.76 1.10 -1.18
N ALA A 103 7.11 0.50 -0.05
CA ALA A 103 6.54 -0.75 0.41
C ALA A 103 5.55 -0.49 1.56
N TYR A 104 4.41 -1.17 1.53
CA TYR A 104 3.34 -1.06 2.51
C TYR A 104 2.91 -2.44 3.00
N LEU A 105 2.48 -2.53 4.26
CA LEU A 105 1.79 -3.70 4.81
C LEU A 105 0.48 -3.26 5.45
N ILE A 106 -0.63 -3.60 4.81
CA ILE A 106 -1.97 -3.26 5.27
C ILE A 106 -2.56 -4.48 5.99
N PRO A 107 -2.78 -4.44 7.32
CA PRO A 107 -3.37 -5.54 8.09
C PRO A 107 -4.83 -5.82 7.72
#